data_AF-A0A355SV43-F1
#
_entry.id   AF-A0A355SV43-F1
#
_cell.length_a   1.000
_cell.length_b   1.000
_cell.length_c   1.000
_cell.angle_alpha   90.00
_cell.angle_beta   90.00
_cell.angle_gamma   90.00
#
_symmetry.space_group_name_H-M   'P 1'
#
loop_
_entity.id
_entity.type
_entity.pdbx_description
1 polymer ?
#
loop_
_entity_poly.entity_id
_entity_poly.type
_entity_poly.pdbx_seq_one_letter_code
_entity_poly.pdbx_strand_id
1 'polypeptide(L)'
;MTFSKSTLAGLISLASITAVQADVKPAQLFVDHMVIQRDTQAPIWGWADAGEPVTVTGSWGQSATTTADKDGKWSVQLQTPAAGGPHTISFKGHNHIELSNVLSGDVWLCSGQSNMQVPVRSANNSAHTIADAEYPQIRTFTVARNPVAEQVEDCGGEWVVCSPQSVKVFSAVGYFTVRELHKNLDVPIGLIGSYWGGTPVEAWTPWAAQADDTFALARRAALDEDAEAYSPEKAQAEFARKMQQWQKKMERAKAQQKKKKRAPRQPSLATDPRLNQNYPGNLYNGMIHPLAPFALKGAIWYQGESNAEVLAQAAHYRLQLARLVRSWREAWSLEFPFYSVQLPNYKAPQVDPVEVDDPWAMIRES
;
A
#
# COMPACT_ATOMS: atom_id res chain seq x y z
N MET A 1 46.35 44.95 55.17
CA MET A 1 45.99 45.36 53.80
C MET A 1 45.50 44.10 53.08
N THR A 2 44.22 43.73 53.17
CA THR A 2 43.13 44.01 52.19
C THR A 2 43.56 43.64 50.77
N PHE A 3 43.07 42.56 50.14
CA PHE A 3 41.79 42.33 49.43
C PHE A 3 41.83 40.88 48.91
N SER A 4 40.81 40.13 48.48
CA SER A 4 39.35 40.21 48.34
C SER A 4 38.92 38.77 48.02
N LYS A 5 37.81 38.27 48.58
CA LYS A 5 37.22 36.96 48.21
C LYS A 5 36.33 37.17 46.99
N SER A 6 36.66 36.54 45.86
CA SER A 6 35.82 36.48 44.67
C SER A 6 34.82 35.32 44.78
N THR A 7 33.56 35.66 44.98
CA THR A 7 32.42 34.73 44.89
C THR A 7 31.98 34.65 43.44
N LEU A 8 32.15 33.49 42.79
CA LEU A 8 31.63 33.24 41.44
C LEU A 8 30.23 32.65 41.57
N ALA A 9 29.20 33.47 41.36
CA ALA A 9 27.82 33.01 41.19
C ALA A 9 27.55 32.85 39.69
N GLY A 10 27.54 31.61 39.20
CA GLY A 10 27.15 31.28 37.83
C GLY A 10 25.68 30.88 37.77
N LEU A 11 24.88 31.65 37.03
CA LEU A 11 23.46 31.41 36.75
C LEU A 11 23.24 30.01 36.13
N ILE A 12 22.36 29.22 36.75
CA ILE A 12 21.74 28.06 36.11
C ILE A 12 20.58 28.58 35.28
N SER A 13 20.75 28.62 33.95
CA SER A 13 19.67 28.90 33.02
C SER A 13 18.76 27.65 32.95
N LEU A 14 17.58 27.72 33.57
CA LEU A 14 16.54 26.71 33.36
C LEU A 14 16.04 26.85 31.92
N ALA A 15 16.51 25.98 31.03
CA ALA A 15 15.86 25.75 29.75
C ALA A 15 14.48 25.14 30.04
N SER A 16 13.42 25.93 29.92
CA SER A 16 12.05 25.44 29.94
C SER A 16 11.86 24.53 28.73
N ILE A 17 11.89 23.22 28.96
CA ILE A 17 11.45 22.23 27.99
C ILE A 17 9.94 22.43 27.86
N THR A 18 9.52 23.19 26.85
CA THR A 18 8.14 23.17 26.41
C THR A 18 7.91 21.78 25.84
N ALA A 19 7.15 20.95 26.56
CA ALA A 19 6.64 19.73 25.99
C ALA A 19 5.79 20.14 24.78
N VAL A 20 6.25 19.79 23.58
CA VAL A 20 5.46 19.90 22.37
C VAL A 20 4.32 18.90 22.54
N GLN A 21 3.11 19.40 22.82
CA GLN A 21 1.92 18.57 22.93
C GLN A 21 1.52 18.08 21.54
N ALA A 22 1.38 16.77 21.36
CA ALA A 22 0.90 16.16 20.14
C ALA A 22 -0.60 15.88 20.28
N ASP A 23 -1.38 16.65 19.54
CA ASP A 23 -2.83 16.50 19.43
C ASP A 23 -3.25 15.11 18.90
N VAL A 24 -4.48 14.65 19.22
CA VAL A 24 -5.06 13.43 18.63
C VAL A 24 -4.93 13.49 17.11
N LYS A 25 -4.35 12.43 16.54
CA LYS A 25 -4.16 12.22 15.11
C LYS A 25 -4.59 10.79 14.75
N PRO A 26 -5.75 10.60 14.10
CA PRO A 26 -6.14 9.32 13.52
C PRO A 26 -5.14 8.83 12.45
N ALA A 27 -5.06 7.52 12.23
CA ALA A 27 -4.28 6.95 11.11
C ALA A 27 -4.77 7.45 9.74
N GLN A 28 -3.89 7.46 8.72
CA GLN A 28 -4.16 8.07 7.41
C GLN A 28 -5.38 7.47 6.67
N LEU A 29 -5.82 6.27 7.04
CA LEU A 29 -7.04 5.65 6.52
C LEU A 29 -8.33 6.36 6.98
N PHE A 30 -8.29 7.06 8.12
CA PHE A 30 -9.39 7.78 8.74
C PHE A 30 -9.33 9.27 8.37
N VAL A 31 -9.73 9.57 7.13
CA VAL A 31 -9.83 10.93 6.61
C VAL A 31 -11.19 11.17 5.97
N ASP A 32 -11.48 12.41 5.59
CA ASP A 32 -12.69 12.75 4.84
C ASP A 32 -12.89 11.85 3.63
N HIS A 33 -14.15 11.65 3.26
CA HIS A 33 -14.53 10.76 2.17
C HIS A 33 -14.16 9.28 2.37
N MET A 34 -13.78 8.83 3.56
CA MET A 34 -13.55 7.39 3.76
C MET A 34 -14.81 6.53 3.60
N VAL A 35 -14.58 5.23 3.36
CA VAL A 35 -15.60 4.19 3.54
C VAL A 35 -15.16 3.32 4.70
N ILE A 36 -16.00 3.19 5.73
CA ILE A 36 -15.80 2.29 6.86
C ILE A 36 -16.56 0.99 6.61
N GLN A 37 -16.00 -0.15 7.02
CA GLN A 37 -16.70 -1.43 6.91
C GLN A 37 -17.96 -1.41 7.79
N ARG A 38 -19.13 -1.65 7.18
CA ARG A 38 -20.42 -1.72 7.85
C ARG A 38 -20.59 -2.97 8.71
N ASP A 39 -21.59 -2.93 9.60
CA ASP A 39 -22.11 -4.07 10.35
C ASP A 39 -21.04 -4.84 11.15
N THR A 40 -20.06 -4.12 11.71
CA THR A 40 -18.97 -4.70 12.50
C THR A 40 -18.54 -3.79 13.64
N GLN A 41 -17.80 -4.37 14.58
CA GLN A 41 -16.92 -3.64 15.49
C GLN A 41 -15.66 -3.25 14.71
N ALA A 42 -15.59 -1.99 14.26
CA ALA A 42 -14.49 -1.52 13.44
C ALA A 42 -13.34 -1.00 14.33
N PRO A 43 -12.11 -1.53 14.16
CA PRO A 43 -10.95 -0.96 14.80
C PRO A 43 -10.68 0.44 14.26
N ILE A 44 -10.53 1.41 15.16
CA ILE A 44 -10.12 2.77 14.84
C ILE A 44 -8.95 3.13 15.75
N TRP A 45 -7.89 3.67 15.17
CA TRP A 45 -6.63 3.91 15.88
C TRP A 45 -5.92 5.17 15.38
N GLY A 46 -4.89 5.56 16.13
CA GLY A 46 -4.03 6.69 15.81
C GLY A 46 -3.03 6.97 16.94
N TRP A 47 -2.60 8.23 16.99
CA TRP A 47 -1.64 8.73 17.98
C TRP A 47 -2.22 9.92 18.76
N ALA A 48 -1.75 10.12 19.98
CA ALA A 48 -2.03 11.26 20.86
C ALA A 48 -0.92 11.35 21.93
N ASP A 49 -0.96 12.35 22.81
CA ASP A 49 -0.04 12.40 23.95
C ASP A 49 -0.22 11.18 24.86
N ALA A 50 0.87 10.67 25.44
CA ALA A 50 0.80 9.53 26.35
C ALA A 50 -0.12 9.83 27.56
N GLY A 51 -1.09 8.96 27.83
CA GLY A 51 -2.09 9.16 28.87
C GLY A 51 -3.27 10.05 28.47
N GLU A 52 -3.32 10.57 27.24
CA GLU A 52 -4.43 11.38 26.76
C GLU A 52 -5.70 10.53 26.57
N PRO A 53 -6.86 10.96 27.12
CA PRO A 53 -8.13 10.31 26.85
C PRO A 53 -8.63 10.65 25.44
N VAL A 54 -8.95 9.63 24.66
CA VAL A 54 -9.46 9.78 23.28
C VAL A 54 -10.85 9.18 23.20
N THR A 55 -11.81 9.94 22.69
CA THR A 55 -13.19 9.48 22.41
C THR A 55 -13.49 9.59 20.92
N VAL A 56 -13.97 8.51 20.33
CA VAL A 56 -14.41 8.43 18.93
C VAL A 56 -15.91 8.26 18.89
N THR A 57 -16.63 9.12 18.17
CA THR A 57 -18.10 9.10 18.07
C THR A 57 -18.55 9.14 16.63
N GLY A 58 -19.37 8.17 16.24
CA GLY A 58 -20.07 8.20 14.96
C GLY A 58 -21.39 8.95 15.06
N SER A 59 -21.72 9.74 14.04
CA SER A 59 -23.03 10.45 13.92
C SER A 59 -24.26 9.53 13.99
N TRP A 60 -24.07 8.22 13.87
CA TRP A 60 -25.10 7.19 14.08
C TRP A 60 -25.33 6.81 15.56
N GLY A 61 -24.74 7.56 16.50
CA GLY A 61 -25.04 7.46 17.94
C GLY A 61 -24.17 6.47 18.72
N GLN A 62 -23.18 5.82 18.09
CA GLN A 62 -22.21 4.97 18.79
C GLN A 62 -20.96 5.77 19.15
N SER A 63 -20.36 5.44 20.29
CA SER A 63 -19.16 6.08 20.79
C SER A 63 -18.27 5.06 21.52
N ALA A 64 -16.97 5.27 21.46
CA ALA A 64 -15.97 4.47 22.18
C ALA A 64 -14.86 5.37 22.72
N THR A 65 -14.34 5.05 23.89
CA THR A 65 -13.30 5.83 24.59
C THR A 65 -12.13 4.94 24.97
N THR A 66 -10.93 5.49 24.92
CA THR A 66 -9.69 4.84 25.34
C THR A 66 -8.71 5.89 25.88
N THR A 67 -7.53 5.45 26.30
CA THR A 67 -6.42 6.31 26.69
C THR A 67 -5.20 5.92 25.85
N ALA A 68 -4.50 6.91 25.31
CA ALA A 68 -3.24 6.67 24.60
C ALA A 68 -2.19 6.07 25.53
N ASP A 69 -1.48 5.06 25.04
CA ASP A 69 -0.48 4.34 25.79
C ASP A 69 0.81 5.15 25.97
N LYS A 70 1.83 4.54 26.60
CA LYS A 70 3.13 5.16 26.86
C LYS A 70 3.88 5.58 25.59
N ASP A 71 3.56 4.96 24.45
CA ASP A 71 4.17 5.23 23.15
C ASP A 71 3.27 6.17 22.32
N GLY A 72 2.21 6.72 22.92
CA GLY A 72 1.26 7.64 22.32
C GLY A 72 0.23 6.97 21.42
N LYS A 73 0.14 5.64 21.37
CA LYS A 73 -0.80 4.92 20.50
C LYS A 73 -2.13 4.71 21.20
N TRP A 74 -3.21 4.80 20.46
CA TRP A 74 -4.54 4.48 20.97
C TRP A 74 -5.33 3.67 19.93
N SER A 75 -6.25 2.83 20.43
CA SER A 75 -7.24 2.16 19.58
C SER A 75 -8.57 1.97 20.31
N VAL A 76 -9.65 1.95 19.55
CA VAL A 76 -11.02 1.66 20.01
C VAL A 76 -11.70 0.70 19.03
N GLN A 77 -12.74 0.03 19.50
CA GLN A 77 -13.68 -0.71 18.66
C GLN A 77 -14.98 0.08 18.58
N LEU A 78 -15.30 0.61 17.40
CA LEU A 78 -16.52 1.39 17.18
C LEU A 78 -17.54 0.54 16.43
N GLN A 79 -18.73 0.35 17.02
CA GLN A 79 -19.84 -0.32 16.33
C GLN A 79 -20.27 0.53 15.13
N THR A 80 -20.18 -0.01 13.93
CA THR A 80 -20.56 0.66 12.68
C THR A 80 -22.04 0.39 12.32
N PRO A 81 -22.70 1.31 11.60
CA PRO A 81 -24.09 1.15 11.22
C PRO A 81 -24.22 0.24 9.99
N ALA A 82 -25.46 -0.05 9.59
CA ALA A 82 -25.76 -0.64 8.30
C ALA A 82 -25.26 0.24 7.13
N ALA A 83 -25.29 -0.30 5.92
CA ALA A 83 -24.87 0.39 4.70
C ALA A 83 -25.58 1.76 4.54
N GLY A 84 -24.84 2.80 4.19
CA GLY A 84 -25.40 4.13 3.96
C GLY A 84 -24.44 5.28 4.24
N GLY A 85 -25.02 6.43 4.57
CA GLY A 85 -24.34 7.71 4.75
C GLY A 85 -24.92 8.80 3.84
N PRO A 86 -24.30 9.99 3.80
CA PRO A 86 -23.06 10.33 4.50
C PRO A 86 -23.23 10.45 6.02
N HIS A 87 -22.21 10.02 6.74
CA HIS A 87 -22.04 10.15 8.19
C HIS A 87 -20.86 11.08 8.50
N THR A 88 -20.74 11.50 9.76
CA THR A 88 -19.50 12.03 10.34
C THR A 88 -18.94 11.11 11.42
N ILE A 89 -17.63 11.21 11.66
CA ILE A 89 -16.93 10.61 12.79
C ILE A 89 -16.13 11.70 13.49
N SER A 90 -16.38 11.90 14.79
CA SER A 90 -15.68 12.85 15.65
C SER A 90 -14.63 12.16 16.50
N PHE A 91 -13.43 12.74 16.59
CA PHE A 91 -12.32 12.34 17.45
C PHE A 91 -12.07 13.47 18.44
N LYS A 92 -12.24 13.19 19.73
CA LYS A 92 -12.10 14.17 20.80
C LYS A 92 -11.02 13.73 21.79
N GLY A 93 -9.99 14.55 21.93
CA GLY A 93 -9.00 14.51 23.00
C GLY A 93 -8.76 15.92 23.52
N HIS A 94 -7.51 16.36 23.58
CA HIS A 94 -7.15 17.77 23.81
C HIS A 94 -7.56 18.67 22.65
N ASN A 95 -7.57 18.13 21.43
CA ASN A 95 -8.15 18.74 20.23
C ASN A 95 -9.45 18.03 19.81
N HIS A 96 -10.06 18.52 18.74
CA HIS A 96 -11.23 17.92 18.11
C HIS A 96 -11.02 17.86 16.60
N ILE A 97 -11.18 16.66 16.03
CA ILE A 97 -11.19 16.39 14.58
C ILE A 97 -12.54 15.82 14.21
N GLU A 98 -13.14 16.31 13.13
CA GLU A 98 -14.37 15.75 12.58
C GLU A 98 -14.15 15.34 11.13
N LEU A 99 -14.36 14.04 10.86
CA LEU A 99 -14.35 13.50 9.51
C LEU A 99 -15.73 13.64 8.89
N SER A 100 -15.77 14.19 7.69
CA SER A 100 -16.98 14.47 6.94
C SER A 100 -17.16 13.51 5.77
N ASN A 101 -18.42 13.35 5.37
CA ASN A 101 -18.81 12.55 4.22
C ASN A 101 -18.29 11.10 4.32
N VAL A 102 -18.45 10.44 5.46
CA VAL A 102 -18.08 9.03 5.67
C VAL A 102 -19.20 8.11 5.17
N LEU A 103 -18.88 7.08 4.39
CA LEU A 103 -19.86 6.03 4.03
C LEU A 103 -19.66 4.78 4.89
N SER A 104 -20.75 4.16 5.31
CA SER A 104 -20.75 2.80 5.85
C SER A 104 -21.01 1.84 4.69
N GLY A 105 -20.09 0.92 4.42
CA GLY A 105 -20.11 0.12 3.20
C GLY A 105 -19.28 -1.16 3.29
N ASP A 106 -19.13 -1.88 2.18
CA ASP A 106 -18.20 -3.01 2.09
C ASP A 106 -16.82 -2.53 1.62
N VAL A 107 -15.76 -2.87 2.36
CA VAL A 107 -14.39 -2.42 2.05
C VAL A 107 -13.52 -3.58 1.57
N TRP A 108 -12.91 -3.43 0.40
CA TRP A 108 -12.10 -4.46 -0.25
C TRP A 108 -10.65 -4.02 -0.43
N LEU A 109 -9.72 -4.89 -0.06
CA LEU A 109 -8.29 -4.71 -0.34
C LEU A 109 -7.95 -5.30 -1.71
N CYS A 110 -7.55 -4.46 -2.67
CA CYS A 110 -7.08 -4.88 -3.98
C CYS A 110 -5.56 -4.77 -4.07
N SER A 111 -4.88 -5.89 -4.25
CA SER A 111 -3.42 -5.95 -4.24
C SER A 111 -2.83 -6.88 -5.31
N GLY A 112 -1.51 -6.83 -5.46
CA GLY A 112 -0.75 -7.58 -6.43
C GLY A 112 0.13 -6.68 -7.30
N GLN A 113 0.30 -7.06 -8.56
CA GLN A 113 1.27 -6.41 -9.45
C GLN A 113 0.64 -5.58 -10.57
N SER A 114 1.32 -5.49 -11.72
CA SER A 114 1.01 -4.55 -12.80
C SER A 114 -0.39 -4.74 -13.36
N ASN A 115 -0.91 -5.97 -13.37
CA ASN A 115 -2.26 -6.26 -13.84
C ASN A 115 -3.34 -5.74 -12.87
N MET A 116 -3.11 -5.80 -11.56
CA MET A 116 -3.94 -5.07 -10.59
C MET A 116 -3.80 -3.55 -10.75
N GLN A 117 -2.62 -3.07 -11.15
CA GLN A 117 -2.34 -1.63 -11.30
C GLN A 117 -2.96 -1.01 -12.57
N VAL A 118 -3.26 -1.79 -13.62
CA VAL A 118 -3.68 -1.26 -14.93
C VAL A 118 -4.79 -0.22 -14.74
N PRO A 119 -4.61 1.03 -15.16
CA PRO A 119 -5.60 2.06 -14.89
C PRO A 119 -6.79 1.97 -15.86
N VAL A 120 -7.97 2.42 -15.45
CA VAL A 120 -9.20 2.43 -16.30
C VAL A 120 -8.97 3.12 -17.64
N ARG A 121 -8.18 4.20 -17.69
CA ARG A 121 -7.83 4.88 -18.98
C ARG A 121 -7.13 3.97 -20.00
N SER A 122 -6.52 2.89 -19.53
CA SER A 122 -5.82 1.89 -20.35
C SER A 122 -6.66 0.62 -20.58
N ALA A 123 -7.88 0.54 -20.04
CA ALA A 123 -8.78 -0.56 -20.27
C ALA A 123 -9.46 -0.47 -21.65
N ASN A 124 -10.00 -1.60 -22.11
CA ASN A 124 -10.87 -1.61 -23.29
C ASN A 124 -12.12 -0.77 -23.04
N ASN A 125 -12.59 -0.07 -24.07
CA ASN A 125 -13.74 0.84 -24.01
C ASN A 125 -13.63 1.91 -22.89
N SER A 126 -12.42 2.39 -22.63
CA SER A 126 -12.15 3.33 -21.53
C SER A 126 -12.90 4.64 -21.68
N ALA A 127 -13.06 5.18 -22.89
CA ALA A 127 -13.76 6.44 -23.12
C ALA A 127 -15.22 6.40 -22.61
N HIS A 128 -15.97 5.36 -22.98
CA HIS A 128 -17.34 5.15 -22.52
C HIS A 128 -17.39 4.83 -21.02
N THR A 129 -16.49 3.95 -20.56
CA THR A 129 -16.40 3.60 -19.13
C THR A 129 -16.17 4.84 -18.27
N ILE A 130 -15.29 5.75 -18.69
CA ILE A 130 -14.98 6.98 -17.97
C ILE A 130 -16.18 7.94 -18.00
N ALA A 131 -16.84 8.10 -19.15
CA ALA A 131 -17.97 9.00 -19.28
C ALA A 131 -19.13 8.63 -18.33
N ASP A 132 -19.36 7.33 -18.13
CA ASP A 132 -20.47 6.82 -17.30
C ASP A 132 -20.10 6.63 -15.81
N ALA A 133 -18.88 6.95 -15.41
CA ALA A 133 -18.36 6.63 -14.08
C ALA A 133 -18.81 7.62 -12.99
N GLU A 134 -20.11 7.90 -12.88
CA GLU A 134 -20.68 8.75 -11.83
C GLU A 134 -21.21 7.88 -10.69
N TYR A 135 -20.31 7.43 -9.81
CA TYR A 135 -20.64 6.53 -8.69
C TYR A 135 -20.12 7.11 -7.37
N PRO A 136 -20.77 8.14 -6.79
CA PRO A 136 -20.28 8.80 -5.58
C PRO A 136 -20.23 7.90 -4.33
N GLN A 137 -20.92 6.75 -4.37
CA GLN A 137 -20.89 5.72 -3.34
C GLN A 137 -19.72 4.71 -3.49
N ILE A 138 -18.93 4.83 -4.56
CA ILE A 138 -17.70 4.06 -4.76
C ILE A 138 -16.51 4.98 -4.50
N ARG A 139 -15.56 4.53 -3.67
CA ARG A 139 -14.38 5.32 -3.31
C ARG A 139 -13.13 4.47 -3.30
N THR A 140 -12.02 5.07 -3.70
CA THR A 140 -10.72 4.39 -3.75
C THR A 140 -9.71 5.10 -2.86
N PHE A 141 -9.05 4.38 -1.96
CA PHE A 141 -7.83 4.78 -1.28
C PHE A 141 -6.65 4.11 -1.96
N THR A 142 -5.74 4.87 -2.59
CA THR A 142 -4.53 4.28 -3.18
C THR A 142 -3.36 4.46 -2.23
N VAL A 143 -2.80 3.34 -1.76
CA VAL A 143 -1.67 3.33 -0.82
C VAL A 143 -0.42 3.86 -1.53
N ALA A 144 0.26 4.80 -0.89
CA ALA A 144 1.52 5.34 -1.36
C ALA A 144 2.59 4.24 -1.42
N ARG A 145 3.41 4.31 -2.46
CA ARG A 145 4.48 3.37 -2.69
C ARG A 145 5.64 3.60 -1.74
N ASN A 146 5.88 2.64 -0.86
CA ASN A 146 6.89 2.76 0.18
C ASN A 146 7.58 1.42 0.45
N PRO A 147 8.54 0.97 -0.36
CA PRO A 147 9.27 -0.27 -0.10
C PRO A 147 10.30 -0.02 1.02
N VAL A 148 10.12 -0.68 2.17
CA VAL A 148 10.93 -0.42 3.37
C VAL A 148 11.27 -1.71 4.12
N ALA A 149 12.48 -1.76 4.67
CA ALA A 149 12.99 -2.93 5.38
C ALA A 149 12.27 -3.21 6.71
N GLU A 150 11.74 -2.15 7.34
CA GLU A 150 11.03 -2.23 8.62
C GLU A 150 9.56 -1.90 8.46
N GLN A 151 8.72 -2.52 9.28
CA GLN A 151 7.28 -2.26 9.31
C GLN A 151 7.01 -0.81 9.70
N VAL A 152 6.10 -0.16 8.96
CA VAL A 152 5.62 1.19 9.28
C VAL A 152 4.20 1.12 9.84
N GLU A 153 3.86 2.09 10.67
CA GLU A 153 2.58 2.13 11.40
C GLU A 153 1.52 3.00 10.72
N ASP A 154 1.93 3.77 9.70
CA ASP A 154 1.06 4.63 8.91
C ASP A 154 1.42 4.51 7.43
N CYS A 155 0.49 4.88 6.57
CA CYS A 155 0.70 4.89 5.13
C CYS A 155 0.39 6.26 4.54
N GLY A 156 0.82 6.50 3.30
CA GLY A 156 0.32 7.64 2.52
C GLY A 156 -0.89 7.22 1.68
N GLY A 157 -1.75 8.18 1.37
CA GLY A 157 -2.89 7.97 0.46
C GLY A 157 -4.05 8.90 0.81
N GLU A 158 -5.06 8.90 -0.06
CA GLU A 158 -6.28 9.67 0.12
C GLU A 158 -7.47 8.90 -0.44
N TRP A 159 -8.65 9.10 0.15
CA TRP A 159 -9.90 8.57 -0.38
C TRP A 159 -10.41 9.47 -1.51
N VAL A 160 -10.61 8.87 -2.68
CA VAL A 160 -11.07 9.57 -3.87
C VAL A 160 -12.44 9.05 -4.27
N VAL A 161 -13.40 9.97 -4.37
CA VAL A 161 -14.77 9.68 -4.85
C VAL A 161 -14.72 9.32 -6.34
N CYS A 162 -15.44 8.27 -6.74
CA CYS A 162 -15.53 7.87 -8.14
C CYS A 162 -16.36 8.87 -8.96
N SER A 163 -15.71 9.49 -9.94
CA SER A 163 -16.31 10.37 -10.93
C SER A 163 -15.61 10.16 -12.30
N PRO A 164 -16.16 10.70 -13.40
CA PRO A 164 -15.48 10.70 -14.69
C PRO A 164 -14.08 11.33 -14.67
N GLN A 165 -13.79 12.23 -13.71
CA GLN A 165 -12.48 12.85 -13.58
C GLN A 165 -11.49 11.93 -12.87
N SER A 166 -11.90 11.29 -11.77
CA SER A 166 -11.02 10.49 -10.92
C SER A 166 -10.82 9.05 -11.40
N VAL A 167 -11.86 8.43 -11.98
CA VAL A 167 -11.87 7.00 -12.33
C VAL A 167 -10.71 6.61 -13.27
N LYS A 168 -10.22 7.56 -14.08
CA LYS A 168 -9.19 7.36 -15.11
C LYS A 168 -7.93 6.69 -14.57
N VAL A 169 -7.59 6.92 -13.30
CA VAL A 169 -6.38 6.41 -12.66
C VAL A 169 -6.62 5.28 -11.67
N PHE A 170 -7.89 4.91 -11.42
CA PHE A 170 -8.21 3.77 -10.58
C PHE A 170 -7.77 2.47 -11.26
N SER A 171 -7.46 1.45 -10.45
CA SER A 171 -7.30 0.07 -10.93
C SER A 171 -8.52 -0.32 -11.75
N ALA A 172 -8.32 -0.78 -12.99
CA ALA A 172 -9.39 -1.24 -13.85
C ALA A 172 -10.08 -2.48 -13.28
N VAL A 173 -9.30 -3.47 -12.85
CA VAL A 173 -9.81 -4.71 -12.23
C VAL A 173 -10.59 -4.37 -10.96
N GLY A 174 -10.00 -3.52 -10.11
CA GLY A 174 -10.64 -3.04 -8.89
C GLY A 174 -11.96 -2.31 -9.18
N TYR A 175 -11.92 -1.29 -10.03
CA TYR A 175 -13.08 -0.47 -10.39
C TYR A 175 -14.23 -1.30 -10.97
N PHE A 176 -13.97 -2.15 -11.97
CA PHE A 176 -15.04 -2.95 -12.57
C PHE A 176 -15.65 -3.91 -11.55
N THR A 177 -14.84 -4.52 -10.68
CA THR A 177 -15.33 -5.40 -9.62
C THR A 177 -16.25 -4.67 -8.66
N VAL A 178 -15.80 -3.55 -8.09
CA VAL A 178 -16.60 -2.81 -7.10
C VAL A 178 -17.82 -2.12 -7.71
N ARG A 179 -17.75 -1.74 -9.00
CA ARG A 179 -18.91 -1.21 -9.73
C ARG A 179 -20.00 -2.27 -9.87
N GLU A 180 -19.65 -3.49 -10.25
CA GLU A 180 -20.63 -4.58 -10.34
C GLU A 180 -21.16 -4.96 -8.96
N LEU A 181 -20.31 -5.02 -7.92
CA LEU A 181 -20.78 -5.25 -6.55
C LEU A 181 -21.78 -4.18 -6.10
N HIS A 182 -21.45 -2.91 -6.29
CA HIS A 182 -22.34 -1.80 -5.94
C HIS A 182 -23.68 -1.89 -6.69
N LYS A 183 -23.67 -2.13 -8.00
CA LYS A 183 -24.90 -2.25 -8.81
C LYS A 183 -25.80 -3.40 -8.38
N ASN A 184 -25.21 -4.52 -7.96
CA ASN A 184 -25.99 -5.72 -7.61
C ASN A 184 -26.45 -5.72 -6.15
N LEU A 185 -25.72 -5.04 -5.26
CA LEU A 185 -25.99 -5.05 -3.81
C LEU A 185 -26.63 -3.77 -3.30
N ASP A 186 -26.55 -2.67 -4.05
CA ASP A 186 -26.97 -1.32 -3.64
C ASP A 186 -26.32 -0.87 -2.31
N VAL A 187 -25.02 -1.18 -2.18
CA VAL A 187 -24.20 -0.89 -0.99
C VAL A 187 -23.02 0.00 -1.38
N PRO A 188 -22.67 1.05 -0.60
CA PRO A 188 -21.43 1.79 -0.80
C PRO A 188 -20.20 0.88 -0.75
N ILE A 189 -19.24 1.09 -1.66
CA ILE A 189 -18.05 0.23 -1.74
C ILE A 189 -16.77 1.06 -1.60
N GLY A 190 -15.92 0.67 -0.66
CA GLY A 190 -14.57 1.18 -0.51
C GLY A 190 -13.55 0.23 -1.14
N LEU A 191 -12.61 0.75 -1.89
CA LEU A 191 -11.47 0.01 -2.41
C LEU A 191 -10.18 0.56 -1.83
N ILE A 192 -9.41 -0.28 -1.16
CA ILE A 192 -8.03 0.03 -0.76
C ILE A 192 -7.11 -0.61 -1.80
N GLY A 193 -6.42 0.20 -2.60
CA GLY A 193 -5.51 -0.23 -3.65
C GLY A 193 -4.06 -0.24 -3.18
N SER A 194 -3.46 -1.43 -3.07
CA SER A 194 -2.05 -1.61 -2.68
C SER A 194 -1.35 -2.50 -3.71
N TYR A 195 -0.83 -1.91 -4.79
CA TYR A 195 -0.31 -2.66 -5.94
C TYR A 195 0.94 -2.04 -6.57
N TRP A 196 1.83 -2.90 -7.08
CA TRP A 196 3.07 -2.45 -7.73
C TRP A 196 3.56 -3.43 -8.80
N GLY A 197 3.70 -2.95 -10.04
CA GLY A 197 4.19 -3.78 -11.16
C GLY A 197 5.58 -4.39 -10.99
N GLY A 198 5.73 -5.64 -11.44
CA GLY A 198 7.01 -6.35 -11.51
C GLY A 198 7.50 -6.93 -10.18
N THR A 199 6.59 -7.13 -9.23
CA THR A 199 6.91 -7.60 -7.88
C THR A 199 6.53 -9.06 -7.68
N PRO A 200 7.41 -9.87 -7.09
CA PRO A 200 7.10 -11.25 -6.75
C PRO A 200 6.29 -11.31 -5.42
N VAL A 201 5.60 -12.41 -5.16
CA VAL A 201 4.77 -12.59 -3.94
C VAL A 201 5.57 -12.43 -2.65
N GLU A 202 6.86 -12.77 -2.65
CA GLU A 202 7.78 -12.66 -1.52
C GLU A 202 7.91 -11.22 -1.00
N ALA A 203 7.75 -10.21 -1.86
CA ALA A 203 7.76 -8.81 -1.44
C ALA A 203 6.55 -8.43 -0.57
N TRP A 204 5.43 -9.15 -0.74
CA TRP A 204 4.13 -8.90 -0.12
C TRP A 204 3.82 -9.81 1.08
N THR A 205 4.69 -10.78 1.35
CA THR A 205 4.66 -11.66 2.53
C THR A 205 5.63 -11.10 3.59
N PRO A 206 5.26 -11.00 4.88
CA PRO A 206 6.20 -10.57 5.91
C PRO A 206 7.40 -11.52 5.97
N TRP A 207 8.60 -10.97 6.20
CA TRP A 207 9.82 -11.79 6.26
C TRP A 207 9.71 -12.95 7.26
N ALA A 208 9.15 -12.69 8.44
CA ALA A 208 8.98 -13.70 9.49
C ALA A 208 8.19 -14.94 9.02
N ALA A 209 7.26 -14.79 8.07
CA ALA A 209 6.44 -15.89 7.55
C ALA A 209 7.10 -16.69 6.41
N GLN A 210 8.29 -16.28 5.97
CA GLN A 210 9.03 -16.90 4.85
C GLN A 210 10.53 -17.01 5.10
N ALA A 211 10.99 -16.79 6.34
CA ALA A 211 12.41 -16.85 6.69
C ALA A 211 13.00 -18.26 6.56
N ASP A 212 12.15 -19.29 6.53
CA ASP A 212 12.47 -20.70 6.28
C ASP A 212 12.29 -21.12 4.80
N ASP A 213 11.82 -20.20 3.95
CA ASP A 213 11.51 -20.50 2.55
C ASP A 213 12.76 -20.41 1.67
N THR A 214 13.07 -21.46 0.91
CA THR A 214 14.30 -21.56 0.12
C THR A 214 14.36 -20.54 -1.04
N PHE A 215 13.22 -20.24 -1.68
CA PHE A 215 13.18 -19.25 -2.75
C PHE A 215 13.26 -17.83 -2.21
N ALA A 216 12.59 -17.55 -1.09
CA ALA A 216 12.70 -16.26 -0.41
C ALA A 216 14.14 -16.00 0.10
N LEU A 217 14.78 -17.00 0.70
CA LEU A 217 16.18 -16.94 1.14
C LEU A 217 17.14 -16.67 -0.03
N ALA A 218 17.00 -17.39 -1.14
CA ALA A 218 17.84 -17.20 -2.32
C ALA A 218 17.67 -15.79 -2.91
N ARG A 219 16.43 -15.30 -3.01
CA ARG A 219 16.14 -13.94 -3.50
C ARG A 219 16.69 -12.87 -2.56
N ARG A 220 16.57 -13.07 -1.24
CA ARG A 220 17.13 -12.15 -0.25
C ARG A 220 18.65 -12.10 -0.33
N ALA A 221 19.32 -13.26 -0.38
CA ALA A 221 20.77 -13.35 -0.48
C ALA A 221 21.31 -12.64 -1.72
N ALA A 222 20.66 -12.79 -2.88
CA ALA A 222 21.05 -12.09 -4.10
C ALA A 222 20.96 -10.55 -3.96
N LEU A 223 19.92 -10.05 -3.29
CA LEU A 223 19.75 -8.61 -3.06
C LEU A 223 20.67 -8.08 -1.96
N ASP A 224 21.05 -8.92 -0.99
CA ASP A 224 22.06 -8.58 0.02
C ASP A 224 23.44 -8.46 -0.61
N GLU A 225 23.81 -9.36 -1.54
CA GLU A 225 25.05 -9.23 -2.33
C GLU A 225 25.06 -7.93 -3.15
N ASP A 226 23.96 -7.60 -3.82
CA ASP A 226 23.81 -6.33 -4.54
C ASP A 226 23.94 -5.12 -3.58
N ALA A 227 23.41 -5.23 -2.36
CA ALA A 227 23.47 -4.18 -1.34
C ALA A 227 24.88 -3.98 -0.80
N GLU A 228 25.65 -5.05 -0.60
CA GLU A 228 27.06 -4.99 -0.20
C GLU A 228 27.93 -4.32 -1.29
N ALA A 229 27.59 -4.55 -2.56
CA ALA A 229 28.27 -3.92 -3.69
C ALA A 229 27.88 -2.45 -3.91
N TYR A 230 26.76 -1.99 -3.33
CA TYR A 230 26.20 -0.66 -3.53
C TYR A 230 27.01 0.43 -2.81
N SER A 231 27.23 1.55 -3.49
CA SER A 231 27.68 2.81 -2.89
C SER A 231 26.97 3.98 -3.56
N PRO A 232 26.45 4.96 -2.79
CA PRO A 232 25.81 6.15 -3.36
C PRO A 232 26.71 6.90 -4.34
N GLU A 233 28.02 6.98 -4.06
CA GLU A 233 29.00 7.64 -4.92
C GLU A 233 29.14 6.92 -6.26
N LYS A 234 29.28 5.58 -6.23
CA LYS A 234 29.34 4.77 -7.46
C LYS A 234 28.06 4.87 -8.27
N ALA A 235 26.90 4.83 -7.61
CA ALA A 235 25.59 4.95 -8.25
C ALA A 235 25.42 6.32 -8.94
N GLN A 236 25.80 7.41 -8.27
CA GLN A 236 25.79 8.76 -8.84
C GLN A 236 26.74 8.91 -10.03
N ALA A 237 27.98 8.42 -9.90
CA ALA A 237 28.96 8.45 -10.98
C ALA A 237 28.49 7.67 -12.21
N GLU A 238 27.91 6.48 -12.00
CA GLU A 238 27.38 5.67 -13.09
C GLU A 238 26.14 6.31 -13.73
N PHE A 239 25.24 6.88 -12.91
CA PHE A 239 24.09 7.62 -13.39
C PHE A 239 24.51 8.81 -14.27
N ALA A 240 25.48 9.61 -13.83
CA ALA A 240 26.03 10.73 -14.60
C ALA A 240 26.59 10.25 -15.96
N ARG A 241 27.37 9.15 -15.96
CA ARG A 241 27.88 8.52 -17.19
C ARG A 241 26.75 8.06 -18.12
N LYS A 242 25.76 7.34 -17.59
CA LYS A 242 24.60 6.84 -18.35
C LYS A 242 23.77 8.00 -18.91
N MET A 243 23.57 9.07 -18.14
CA MET A 243 22.87 10.28 -18.57
C MET A 243 23.58 10.99 -19.73
N GLN A 244 24.90 11.14 -19.67
CA GLN A 244 25.68 11.70 -20.78
C GLN A 244 25.56 10.84 -22.06
N GLN A 245 25.62 9.51 -21.92
CA GLN A 245 25.43 8.60 -23.06
C GLN A 245 24.02 8.68 -23.64
N TRP A 246 23.00 8.78 -22.78
CA TRP A 246 21.61 8.94 -23.19
C TRP A 246 21.38 10.27 -23.92
N GLN A 247 21.92 11.38 -23.40
CA GLN A 247 21.88 12.69 -24.07
C GLN A 247 22.51 12.61 -25.47
N LYS A 248 23.70 12.01 -25.61
CA LYS A 248 24.33 11.79 -26.93
C LYS A 248 23.46 10.96 -27.87
N LYS A 249 22.78 9.93 -27.36
CA LYS A 249 21.83 9.12 -28.16
C LYS A 249 20.61 9.92 -28.59
N MET A 250 20.07 10.78 -27.73
CA MET A 250 18.95 11.66 -28.04
C MET A 250 19.31 12.67 -29.13
N GLU A 251 20.48 13.31 -29.01
CA GLU A 251 20.94 14.28 -30.02
C GLU A 251 21.18 13.61 -31.39
N ARG A 252 21.80 12.43 -31.42
CA ARG A 252 21.94 11.64 -32.66
C ARG A 252 20.59 11.25 -33.26
N ALA A 253 19.60 10.91 -32.43
CA ALA A 253 18.27 10.55 -32.92
C ALA A 253 17.52 11.75 -33.53
N LYS A 254 17.61 12.93 -32.89
CA LYS A 254 17.08 14.19 -33.42
C LYS A 254 17.73 14.56 -34.76
N ALA A 255 19.07 14.54 -34.81
CA ALA A 255 19.84 14.89 -36.01
C ALA A 255 19.53 13.99 -37.21
N GLN A 256 19.26 12.71 -36.97
CA GLN A 256 18.90 11.76 -38.03
C GLN A 256 17.45 11.86 -38.49
N GLN A 257 16.64 12.79 -37.95
CA GLN A 257 15.17 12.87 -38.15
C GLN A 257 14.47 11.52 -38.04
N LYS A 258 15.06 10.55 -37.32
CA LYS A 258 14.49 9.22 -37.19
C LYS A 258 13.28 9.34 -36.29
N LYS A 259 12.09 9.26 -36.88
CA LYS A 259 10.85 8.88 -36.17
C LYS A 259 11.02 7.45 -35.64
N LYS A 260 11.85 7.25 -34.60
CA LYS A 260 11.88 5.98 -33.88
C LYS A 260 10.52 5.80 -33.23
N LYS A 261 9.91 4.62 -33.38
CA LYS A 261 8.65 4.26 -32.71
C LYS A 261 8.70 4.46 -31.18
N ARG A 262 9.89 4.39 -30.56
CA ARG A 262 10.11 4.69 -29.13
C ARG A 262 11.43 5.43 -28.91
N ALA A 263 11.39 6.49 -28.11
CA ALA A 263 12.58 7.19 -27.65
C ALA A 263 13.44 6.29 -26.75
N PRO A 264 14.78 6.43 -26.75
CA PRO A 264 15.64 5.80 -25.76
C PRO A 264 15.16 6.07 -24.33
N ARG A 265 15.03 5.02 -23.51
CA ARG A 265 14.64 5.16 -22.10
C ARG A 265 15.69 5.95 -21.33
N GLN A 266 15.24 6.95 -20.60
CA GLN A 266 16.11 7.72 -19.71
C GLN A 266 16.63 6.82 -18.57
N PRO A 267 17.94 6.87 -18.25
CA PRO A 267 18.48 6.19 -17.07
C PRO A 267 17.79 6.69 -15.79
N SER A 268 17.65 5.80 -14.81
CA SER A 268 17.28 6.14 -13.44
C SER A 268 18.51 6.03 -12.54
N LEU A 269 18.54 6.83 -11.46
CA LEU A 269 19.53 6.66 -10.40
C LEU A 269 19.24 5.33 -9.69
N ALA A 270 20.27 4.50 -9.52
CA ALA A 270 20.15 3.29 -8.72
C ALA A 270 20.01 3.68 -7.24
N THR A 271 19.06 3.05 -6.55
CA THR A 271 18.85 3.21 -5.11
C THR A 271 19.45 2.02 -4.37
N ASP A 272 19.54 2.14 -3.05
CA ASP A 272 19.94 1.05 -2.17
C ASP A 272 19.08 -0.20 -2.43
N PRO A 273 19.67 -1.36 -2.76
CA PRO A 273 18.93 -2.60 -3.02
C PRO A 273 18.09 -3.08 -1.83
N ARG A 274 18.43 -2.67 -0.60
CA ARG A 274 17.62 -2.96 0.60
C ARG A 274 16.28 -2.23 0.60
N LEU A 275 16.10 -1.21 -0.23
CA LEU A 275 14.85 -0.48 -0.45
C LEU A 275 14.16 -0.90 -1.75
N ASN A 276 14.58 -2.02 -2.36
CA ASN A 276 13.99 -2.50 -3.60
C ASN A 276 12.56 -3.04 -3.32
N GLN A 277 11.62 -2.74 -4.22
CA GLN A 277 10.25 -3.26 -4.13
C GLN A 277 10.16 -4.79 -4.28
N ASN A 278 11.20 -5.45 -4.76
CA ASN A 278 11.29 -6.90 -4.91
C ASN A 278 12.03 -7.58 -3.74
N TYR A 279 12.54 -6.80 -2.78
CA TYR A 279 13.17 -7.35 -1.59
C TYR A 279 12.11 -8.03 -0.72
N PRO A 280 12.31 -9.30 -0.30
CA PRO A 280 11.31 -10.05 0.46
C PRO A 280 10.84 -9.29 1.72
N GLY A 281 9.52 -9.08 1.83
CA GLY A 281 8.88 -8.36 2.93
C GLY A 281 8.76 -6.84 2.78
N ASN A 282 9.48 -6.18 1.86
CA ASN A 282 9.52 -4.72 1.83
C ASN A 282 8.17 -4.06 1.52
N LEU A 283 7.37 -4.65 0.64
CA LEU A 283 6.05 -4.12 0.30
C LEU A 283 5.00 -4.49 1.33
N TYR A 284 5.13 -5.65 1.98
CA TYR A 284 4.33 -5.95 3.16
C TYR A 284 4.50 -4.86 4.21
N ASN A 285 5.76 -4.59 4.58
CA ASN A 285 6.11 -3.67 5.65
C ASN A 285 5.58 -2.25 5.42
N GLY A 286 5.69 -1.76 4.19
CA GLY A 286 5.35 -0.37 3.87
C GLY A 286 3.97 -0.13 3.28
N MET A 287 3.31 -1.17 2.75
CA MET A 287 2.07 -1.01 1.99
C MET A 287 0.93 -1.95 2.40
N ILE A 288 1.17 -2.94 3.27
CA ILE A 288 0.14 -3.86 3.78
C ILE A 288 0.03 -3.76 5.29
N HIS A 289 1.15 -3.87 6.02
CA HIS A 289 1.20 -3.74 7.47
C HIS A 289 0.48 -2.49 8.02
N PRO A 290 0.70 -1.26 7.50
CA PRO A 290 0.00 -0.08 8.01
C PRO A 290 -1.51 -0.07 7.74
N LEU A 291 -2.04 -1.03 6.97
CA LEU A 291 -3.48 -1.18 6.74
C LEU A 291 -4.14 -2.03 7.81
N ALA A 292 -3.39 -2.88 8.52
CA ALA A 292 -3.93 -3.66 9.61
C ALA A 292 -4.06 -2.78 10.87
N PRO A 293 -5.15 -2.86 11.64
CA PRO A 293 -6.27 -3.80 11.51
C PRO A 293 -7.54 -3.18 10.90
N PHE A 294 -7.46 -2.37 9.83
CA PHE A 294 -8.64 -1.76 9.20
C PHE A 294 -9.66 -2.84 8.84
N ALA A 295 -10.92 -2.71 9.26
CA ALA A 295 -11.93 -3.74 9.00
C ALA A 295 -12.17 -3.91 7.49
N LEU A 296 -12.12 -5.16 7.00
CA LEU A 296 -12.27 -5.51 5.59
C LEU A 296 -13.42 -6.50 5.38
N LYS A 297 -14.07 -6.39 4.22
CA LYS A 297 -14.97 -7.42 3.67
C LYS A 297 -14.19 -8.59 3.08
N GLY A 298 -13.02 -8.33 2.51
CA GLY A 298 -12.18 -9.32 1.86
C GLY A 298 -11.02 -8.70 1.08
N ALA A 299 -10.21 -9.56 0.46
CA ALA A 299 -9.09 -9.15 -0.39
C ALA A 299 -9.17 -9.79 -1.78
N ILE A 300 -8.68 -9.05 -2.78
CA ILE A 300 -8.53 -9.47 -4.17
C ILE A 300 -7.05 -9.34 -4.53
N TRP A 301 -6.47 -10.45 -4.95
CA TRP A 301 -5.06 -10.60 -5.26
C TRP A 301 -4.87 -10.94 -6.74
N TYR A 302 -4.17 -10.08 -7.47
CA TYR A 302 -3.83 -10.32 -8.86
C TYR A 302 -2.33 -10.17 -9.09
N GLN A 303 -1.65 -11.30 -8.97
CA GLN A 303 -0.21 -11.43 -9.11
C GLN A 303 0.15 -12.86 -9.48
N GLY A 304 1.34 -13.01 -10.07
CA GLY A 304 1.99 -14.30 -10.28
C GLY A 304 3.03 -14.21 -11.38
N GLU A 305 2.92 -13.24 -12.29
CA GLU A 305 3.76 -13.14 -13.47
C GLU A 305 5.25 -13.06 -13.12
N SER A 306 5.61 -12.36 -12.03
CA SER A 306 6.99 -12.27 -11.53
C SER A 306 7.49 -13.52 -10.78
N ASN A 307 6.65 -14.53 -10.61
CA ASN A 307 6.99 -15.85 -10.07
C ASN A 307 6.89 -16.96 -11.13
N ALA A 308 6.58 -16.60 -12.39
CA ALA A 308 6.46 -17.51 -13.52
C ALA A 308 7.71 -17.53 -14.42
N GLU A 309 8.88 -17.19 -13.90
CA GLU A 309 10.12 -17.10 -14.69
C GLU A 309 10.73 -18.48 -14.97
N VAL A 310 10.74 -19.36 -13.97
CA VAL A 310 11.28 -20.72 -14.05
C VAL A 310 10.32 -21.72 -13.42
N LEU A 311 10.34 -22.97 -13.90
CA LEU A 311 9.34 -23.98 -13.53
C LEU A 311 9.32 -24.26 -12.02
N ALA A 312 10.51 -24.38 -11.42
CA ALA A 312 10.62 -24.63 -9.99
C ALA A 312 9.98 -23.52 -9.13
N GLN A 313 10.14 -22.26 -9.55
CA GLN A 313 9.52 -21.12 -8.86
C GLN A 313 8.01 -21.08 -9.09
N ALA A 314 7.55 -21.37 -10.30
CA ALA A 314 6.11 -21.44 -10.59
C ALA A 314 5.43 -22.55 -9.77
N ALA A 315 6.04 -23.74 -9.68
CA ALA A 315 5.52 -24.86 -8.89
C ALA A 315 5.50 -24.57 -7.38
N HIS A 316 6.41 -23.70 -6.93
CA HIS A 316 6.50 -23.23 -5.54
C HIS A 316 5.46 -22.16 -5.20
N TYR A 317 4.92 -21.46 -6.21
CA TYR A 317 4.05 -20.30 -6.01
C TYR A 317 2.84 -20.59 -5.11
N ARG A 318 2.16 -21.74 -5.27
CA ARG A 318 1.04 -22.16 -4.41
C ARG A 318 1.37 -22.16 -2.91
N LEU A 319 2.59 -22.58 -2.54
CA LEU A 319 3.03 -22.62 -1.14
C LEU A 319 3.24 -21.19 -0.63
N GLN A 320 3.87 -20.35 -1.45
CA GLN A 320 4.14 -18.97 -1.11
C GLN A 320 2.87 -18.11 -1.05
N LEU A 321 1.90 -18.36 -1.94
CA LEU A 321 0.57 -17.74 -1.90
C LEU A 321 -0.17 -18.13 -0.61
N ALA A 322 -0.13 -19.41 -0.22
CA ALA A 322 -0.72 -19.85 1.04
C ALA A 322 -0.04 -19.24 2.28
N ARG A 323 1.27 -18.98 2.24
CA ARG A 323 1.98 -18.22 3.28
C ARG A 323 1.48 -16.76 3.33
N LEU A 324 1.37 -16.10 2.18
CA LEU A 324 0.85 -14.73 2.09
C LEU A 324 -0.56 -14.63 2.71
N VAL A 325 -1.49 -15.49 2.26
CA VAL A 325 -2.88 -15.45 2.73
C VAL A 325 -2.97 -15.62 4.25
N ARG A 326 -2.24 -16.61 4.81
CA ARG A 326 -2.21 -16.83 6.26
C ARG A 326 -1.64 -15.62 7.00
N SER A 327 -0.51 -15.10 6.56
CA SER A 327 0.14 -13.95 7.21
C SER A 327 -0.72 -12.69 7.23
N TRP A 328 -1.52 -12.45 6.18
CA TRP A 328 -2.44 -11.32 6.15
C TRP A 328 -3.63 -11.54 7.08
N ARG A 329 -4.19 -12.75 7.14
CA ARG A 329 -5.26 -13.05 8.09
C ARG A 329 -4.81 -12.94 9.54
N GLU A 330 -3.57 -13.35 9.83
CA GLU A 330 -2.92 -13.16 11.13
C GLU A 330 -2.78 -11.68 11.48
N ALA A 331 -2.28 -10.85 10.55
CA ALA A 331 -2.11 -9.41 10.77
C ALA A 331 -3.44 -8.69 11.06
N TRP A 332 -4.55 -9.13 10.45
CA TRP A 332 -5.89 -8.61 10.76
C TRP A 332 -6.60 -9.32 11.91
N SER A 333 -6.07 -10.46 12.38
CA SER A 333 -6.77 -11.39 13.26
C SER A 333 -8.19 -11.72 12.75
N LEU A 334 -8.33 -11.92 11.43
CA LEU A 334 -9.61 -12.08 10.75
C LEU A 334 -9.51 -13.08 9.59
N GLU A 335 -10.39 -14.09 9.58
CA GLU A 335 -10.54 -15.04 8.48
C GLU A 335 -11.40 -14.46 7.35
N PHE A 336 -10.90 -13.42 6.68
CA PHE A 336 -11.64 -12.79 5.58
C PHE A 336 -11.53 -13.60 4.25
N PRO A 337 -12.56 -13.51 3.37
CA PRO A 337 -12.50 -14.04 2.02
C PRO A 337 -11.30 -13.48 1.23
N PHE A 338 -10.54 -14.38 0.60
CA PHE A 338 -9.37 -14.03 -0.20
C PHE A 338 -9.54 -14.60 -1.61
N TYR A 339 -9.61 -13.72 -2.61
CA TYR A 339 -9.80 -14.09 -4.00
C TYR A 339 -8.49 -13.89 -4.77
N SER A 340 -7.96 -14.95 -5.38
CA SER A 340 -6.85 -14.85 -6.33
C SER A 340 -7.37 -14.84 -7.77
N VAL A 341 -6.71 -14.07 -8.64
CA VAL A 341 -7.02 -14.01 -10.06
C VAL A 341 -6.06 -14.93 -10.82
N GLN A 342 -6.60 -15.92 -11.53
CA GLN A 342 -5.80 -16.75 -12.43
C GLN A 342 -5.19 -15.89 -13.54
N LEU A 343 -3.89 -16.08 -13.82
CA LEU A 343 -3.21 -15.33 -14.87
C LEU A 343 -3.82 -15.60 -16.26
N PRO A 344 -3.93 -14.56 -17.11
CA PRO A 344 -4.51 -14.70 -18.45
C PRO A 344 -3.55 -15.43 -19.39
N ASN A 345 -4.06 -15.85 -20.54
CA ASN A 345 -3.22 -16.36 -21.62
C ASN A 345 -2.29 -15.23 -22.13
N TYR A 346 -0.97 -15.46 -22.05
CA TYR A 346 0.05 -14.50 -22.52
C TYR A 346 0.91 -15.03 -23.66
N LYS A 347 1.21 -16.34 -23.65
CA LYS A 347 2.03 -17.01 -24.66
C LYS A 347 1.21 -17.33 -25.91
N ALA A 348 1.91 -17.76 -26.98
CA ALA A 348 1.27 -18.24 -28.20
C ALA A 348 0.28 -19.38 -27.87
N PRO A 349 -0.85 -19.47 -28.61
CA PRO A 349 -1.78 -20.59 -28.46
C PRO A 349 -1.05 -21.92 -28.60
N GLN A 350 -1.28 -22.81 -27.65
CA GLN A 350 -0.74 -24.17 -27.69
C GLN A 350 -1.64 -25.01 -28.60
N VAL A 351 -1.02 -25.71 -29.55
CA VAL A 351 -1.72 -26.59 -30.51
C VAL A 351 -1.64 -28.06 -30.12
N ASP A 352 -0.69 -28.41 -29.24
CA ASP A 352 -0.51 -29.73 -28.64
C ASP A 352 -0.69 -29.64 -27.11
N PRO A 353 -1.07 -30.74 -26.43
CA PRO A 353 -1.05 -30.80 -24.98
C PRO A 353 0.34 -30.51 -24.44
N VAL A 354 0.44 -29.46 -23.62
CA VAL A 354 1.66 -29.08 -22.90
C VAL A 354 1.58 -29.60 -21.48
N GLU A 355 2.11 -30.80 -21.24
CA GLU A 355 2.31 -31.26 -19.87
C GLU A 355 3.45 -30.48 -19.19
N VAL A 356 3.19 -30.04 -17.95
CA VAL A 356 4.05 -29.70 -16.79
C VAL A 356 5.29 -28.81 -16.93
N ASP A 357 5.90 -28.62 -18.10
CA ASP A 357 7.20 -27.93 -18.23
C ASP A 357 7.10 -26.43 -18.55
N ASP A 358 5.87 -25.87 -18.60
CA ASP A 358 5.66 -24.44 -18.83
C ASP A 358 5.41 -23.70 -17.50
N PRO A 359 6.31 -22.78 -17.07
CA PRO A 359 6.13 -22.01 -15.83
C PRO A 359 4.83 -21.21 -15.78
N TRP A 360 4.32 -20.77 -16.93
CA TRP A 360 3.06 -20.02 -17.04
C TRP A 360 1.83 -20.93 -16.92
N ALA A 361 1.90 -22.16 -17.40
CA ALA A 361 0.84 -23.14 -17.16
C ALA A 361 0.82 -23.54 -15.67
N MET A 362 2.00 -23.87 -15.12
CA MET A 362 2.16 -24.28 -13.72
C MET A 362 1.61 -23.25 -12.73
N ILE A 363 1.90 -21.96 -12.93
CA ILE A 363 1.39 -20.93 -11.99
C ILE A 363 -0.13 -20.73 -12.08
N ARG A 364 -0.76 -21.05 -13.20
CA ARG A 364 -2.22 -20.96 -13.36
C ARG A 364 -2.97 -22.08 -12.63
N GLU A 365 -2.27 -23.14 -12.26
CA GLU A 365 -2.76 -24.26 -11.44
C GLU A 365 -2.55 -24.05 -9.93
N SER A 366 -1.90 -22.95 -9.54
CA SER A 366 -1.48 -22.70 -8.15
C SER A 366 -2.58 -22.23 -7.21
#